data_AF-J9DWL0-F1
#
_entry.id   AF-J9DWL0-F1
#
_cell.length_a   1.000
_cell.length_b   1.000
_cell.length_c   1.000
_cell.angle_alpha   90.00
_cell.angle_beta   90.00
_cell.angle_gamma   90.00
#
_symmetry.space_group_name_H-M   'P 1'
#
loop_
_entity.id
_entity.type
_entity.pdbx_description
1 polymer ?
#
loop_
_entity_poly.entity_id
_entity_poly.type
_entity_poly.pdbx_seq_one_letter_code
_entity_poly.pdbx_strand_id
1 'polypeptide(L)'
;MTISAIWRFAGSANIALHSQKVVMILNEQQRKQLLQPLIDKGWKMVEGRDAIRKNLQFKNFVEAFGFMTQVAMCAEKMNHHPEWFNVYNK
;
A
#
# COMPACT_ATOMS: atom_id res chain seq x y z
N MET A 1 -17.57 3.20 0.38
CA MET A 1 -16.56 3.89 1.21
C MET A 1 -15.46 2.91 1.50
N THR A 2 -14.23 3.40 1.54
CA THR A 2 -13.11 2.73 0.89
C THR A 2 -11.91 2.68 1.79
N ILE A 3 -11.45 1.47 2.11
CA ILE A 3 -10.03 1.28 2.35
C ILE A 3 -9.29 1.72 1.09
N SER A 4 -8.70 2.90 1.12
CA SER A 4 -7.57 3.19 0.24
C SER A 4 -6.38 2.57 0.98
N ALA A 5 -5.60 1.76 0.30
CA ALA A 5 -4.24 1.52 0.72
C ALA A 5 -3.43 2.02 -0.47
N ILE A 6 -2.44 2.86 -0.21
CA ILE A 6 -1.52 3.36 -1.23
C ILE A 6 -0.19 2.69 -0.90
N TRP A 7 0.27 1.79 -1.76
CA TRP A 7 1.55 1.07 -1.59
C TRP A 7 2.57 1.59 -2.60
N ARG A 8 3.76 1.97 -2.12
CA ARG A 8 4.97 2.21 -2.91
C ARG A 8 5.94 1.04 -2.69
N PHE A 9 6.46 0.46 -3.78
CA PHE A 9 7.42 -0.65 -3.73
C PHE A 9 8.84 -0.15 -3.41
N ALA A 10 9.54 -0.76 -2.45
CA ALA A 10 10.97 -0.53 -2.19
C ALA A 10 11.65 -1.84 -1.75
N GLY A 11 12.79 -2.18 -2.37
CA GLY A 11 13.71 -3.24 -1.94
C GLY A 11 14.96 -2.63 -1.31
N SER A 12 15.55 -3.30 -0.31
CA SER A 12 16.64 -2.78 0.52
C SER A 12 17.96 -3.53 0.30
N ALA A 13 19.06 -2.79 0.17
CA ALA A 13 20.42 -3.25 0.47
C ALA A 13 21.08 -2.25 1.45
N ASN A 14 21.71 -2.76 2.50
CA ASN A 14 22.25 -2.00 3.63
C ASN A 14 23.68 -1.50 3.37
N ILE A 15 23.89 -0.18 3.44
CA ILE A 15 25.16 0.43 3.84
C ILE A 15 24.83 1.64 4.73
N ALA A 16 25.45 1.70 5.91
CA ALA A 16 25.19 2.69 6.94
C ALA A 16 25.85 4.04 6.63
N LEU A 17 25.04 4.98 6.15
CA LEU A 17 25.18 6.43 6.29
C LEU A 17 23.74 6.94 6.48
N HIS A 18 23.53 8.06 7.18
CA HIS A 18 22.21 8.67 7.37
C HIS A 18 21.52 8.85 6.00
N SER A 19 20.72 7.86 5.60
CA SER A 19 20.24 7.71 4.25
C SER A 19 18.87 8.34 4.22
N GLN A 20 18.79 9.56 3.67
CA GLN A 20 17.54 9.96 3.05
C GLN A 20 17.15 8.83 2.09
N LYS A 21 16.12 8.08 2.46
CA LYS A 21 15.57 6.98 1.66
C LYS A 21 15.16 7.59 0.32
N VAL A 22 16.02 7.48 -0.69
CA VAL A 22 15.74 7.97 -2.04
C VAL A 22 14.60 7.11 -2.57
N VAL A 23 13.39 7.67 -2.57
CA VAL A 23 12.19 6.99 -3.08
C VAL A 23 12.28 6.98 -4.59
N MET A 24 12.69 5.84 -5.15
CA MET A 24 12.71 5.64 -6.60
C MET A 24 11.29 5.40 -7.11
N ILE A 25 10.80 6.29 -7.98
CA ILE A 25 9.51 6.12 -8.65
C ILE A 25 9.64 5.01 -9.71
N LEU A 26 8.62 4.15 -9.80
CA LEU A 26 8.59 3.09 -10.80
C LEU A 26 8.56 3.68 -12.22
N ASN A 27 9.43 3.19 -13.09
CA ASN A 27 9.37 3.48 -14.53
C ASN A 27 8.24 2.69 -15.22
N GLU A 28 7.99 2.96 -16.49
CA GLU A 28 6.89 2.34 -17.23
C GLU A 28 6.99 0.81 -17.31
N GLN A 29 8.19 0.27 -17.52
CA GLN A 29 8.40 -1.17 -17.62
C GLN A 29 8.13 -1.85 -16.28
N GLN A 30 8.65 -1.27 -15.19
CA GLN A 30 8.40 -1.74 -13.82
C GLN A 30 6.91 -1.67 -13.48
N ARG A 31 6.21 -0.60 -13.87
CA ARG A 31 4.76 -0.47 -13.66
C ARG A 31 4.00 -1.60 -14.36
N LYS A 32 4.29 -1.87 -15.63
CA LYS A 32 3.63 -2.96 -16.39
C LYS A 32 3.84 -4.32 -15.71
N GLN A 33 5.05 -4.60 -15.25
CA GLN A 33 5.37 -5.90 -14.65
C GLN A 33 4.85 -6.06 -13.22
N LEU A 34 5.01 -5.02 -12.38
CA LEU A 34 4.74 -5.12 -10.93
C LEU A 34 3.29 -4.79 -10.57
N LEU A 35 2.60 -3.97 -11.36
CA LEU A 35 1.21 -3.58 -11.05
C LEU A 35 0.18 -4.57 -11.57
N GLN A 36 0.46 -5.32 -12.64
CA GLN A 36 -0.51 -6.25 -13.22
C GLN A 36 -1.09 -7.24 -12.19
N PRO A 37 -0.26 -7.92 -11.36
CA PRO A 37 -0.80 -8.85 -10.37
C PRO A 37 -1.63 -8.18 -9.27
N LEU A 38 -1.39 -6.89 -9.01
CA LEU A 38 -2.20 -6.11 -8.07
C LEU A 38 -3.53 -5.71 -8.71
N ILE A 39 -3.52 -5.30 -9.98
CA ILE A 39 -4.71 -4.94 -10.74
C ILE A 39 -5.66 -6.14 -10.84
N ASP A 40 -5.13 -7.33 -11.12
CA ASP A 40 -5.90 -8.58 -11.15
C ASP A 40 -6.56 -8.89 -9.79
N LYS A 41 -5.94 -8.43 -8.69
CA LYS A 41 -6.48 -8.53 -7.32
C LYS A 41 -7.38 -7.36 -6.94
N GLY A 42 -7.81 -6.53 -7.89
CA GLY A 42 -8.77 -5.45 -7.68
C GLY A 42 -8.18 -4.11 -7.20
N TRP A 43 -6.85 -3.95 -7.25
CA TRP A 43 -6.23 -2.64 -7.09
C TRP A 43 -6.43 -1.79 -8.34
N LYS A 44 -6.58 -0.48 -8.17
CA LYS A 44 -6.79 0.47 -9.28
C LYS A 44 -5.88 1.67 -9.13
N MET A 45 -5.45 2.25 -10.24
CA MET A 45 -4.77 3.54 -10.24
C MET A 45 -5.72 4.64 -9.77
N VAL A 46 -5.20 5.63 -9.06
CA VAL A 46 -5.94 6.83 -8.67
C VAL A 46 -5.82 7.87 -9.79
N GLU A 47 -6.95 8.41 -10.23
CA GLU A 47 -6.95 9.48 -11.23
C GLU A 47 -6.33 10.77 -10.65
N GLY A 48 -5.45 11.42 -11.42
CA GLY A 48 -4.76 12.64 -11.00
C GLY A 48 -3.70 12.47 -9.91
N ARG A 49 -3.37 11.24 -9.49
CA ARG A 49 -2.36 10.97 -8.45
C ARG A 49 -1.60 9.68 -8.73
N ASP A 50 -0.27 9.71 -8.57
CA ASP A 50 0.57 8.51 -8.68
C ASP A 50 0.42 7.61 -7.44
N ALA A 51 -0.68 6.86 -7.41
CA ALA A 51 -1.09 6.00 -6.31
C ALA A 51 -1.98 4.87 -6.82
N ILE A 52 -2.02 3.78 -6.07
CA ILE A 52 -3.01 2.70 -6.23
C ILE A 52 -3.98 2.69 -5.05
N ARG A 53 -5.16 2.11 -5.25
CA ARG A 53 -6.25 2.06 -4.26
C ARG A 53 -7.02 0.76 -4.38
N LYS A 54 -7.48 0.20 -3.25
CA LYS A 54 -8.36 -0.99 -3.23
C LYS A 54 -9.33 -1.00 -2.06
N ASN A 55 -10.63 -0.90 -2.33
CA ASN A 55 -11.68 -1.14 -1.34
C ASN A 55 -11.59 -2.57 -0.79
N LEU A 56 -11.62 -2.73 0.53
CA LEU A 56 -11.79 -4.01 1.20
C LEU A 56 -13.11 -3.99 1.97
N GLN A 57 -13.74 -5.16 2.12
CA GLN A 57 -14.93 -5.32 2.92
C GLN A 57 -14.79 -6.60 3.73
N PHE A 58 -15.00 -6.50 5.03
CA PHE A 58 -14.91 -7.59 6.00
C PHE A 58 -16.29 -7.98 6.52
N LYS A 59 -16.38 -9.04 7.31
CA LYS A 59 -17.66 -9.45 7.91
C LYS A 59 -18.17 -8.44 8.94
N ASN A 60 -17.27 -7.87 9.74
CA ASN A 60 -17.58 -6.97 10.84
C ASN A 60 -16.37 -6.06 11.16
N PHE A 61 -16.53 -5.16 12.14
CA PHE A 61 -15.47 -4.25 12.57
C PHE A 61 -14.26 -4.95 13.19
N VAL A 62 -14.45 -6.03 13.95
CA VAL A 62 -13.34 -6.74 14.61
C VAL A 62 -12.39 -7.35 13.58
N GLU A 63 -12.93 -7.96 12.52
CA GLU A 63 -12.12 -8.48 11.41
C GLU A 63 -11.39 -7.37 10.65
N ALA A 64 -12.08 -6.26 10.34
CA ALA A 64 -11.48 -5.12 9.67
C ALA A 64 -10.32 -4.53 10.48
N PHE A 65 -10.53 -4.30 11.78
CA PHE A 65 -9.51 -3.72 12.65
C PHE A 65 -8.36 -4.70 12.95
N GLY A 66 -8.64 -6.00 12.99
CA GLY A 66 -7.61 -7.04 13.05
C GLY A 66 -6.69 -7.01 11.83
N PHE A 67 -7.26 -6.89 10.63
CA PHE A 67 -6.49 -6.69 9.40
C PHE A 67 -5.67 -5.40 9.44
N MET A 68 -6.27 -4.29 9.89
CA MET A 68 -5.58 -3.00 10.01
C MET A 68 -4.37 -3.10 10.94
N THR A 69 -4.49 -3.78 12.09
CA THR A 69 -3.38 -3.97 13.03
C THR A 69 -2.19 -4.71 12.38
N GLN A 70 -2.46 -5.76 11.60
CA GLN A 70 -1.40 -6.48 10.89
C GLN A 70 -0.69 -5.60 9.85
N VAL A 71 -1.46 -4.79 9.10
CA VAL A 71 -0.90 -3.83 8.13
C VAL A 71 -0.06 -2.77 8.83
N ALA A 72 -0.48 -2.27 10.00
CA ALA A 72 0.26 -1.29 10.78
C ALA A 72 1.65 -1.81 11.18
N MET A 73 1.75 -3.06 11.65
CA MET A 73 3.03 -3.68 11.99
C MET A 73 3.98 -3.78 10.77
N CYS A 74 3.45 -4.15 9.60
CA CYS A 74 4.21 -4.18 8.35
C CYS A 74 4.65 -2.77 7.92
N ALA A 75 3.74 -1.79 8.01
CA ALA A 75 4.00 -0.40 7.65
C ALA A 75 5.12 0.22 8.48
N GLU A 76 5.12 -0.02 9.80
CA GLU A 76 6.18 0.41 10.71
C GLU A 76 7.53 -0.20 10.32
N LYS A 77 7.57 -1.52 10.11
CA LYS A 77 8.80 -2.22 9.70
C LYS A 77 9.34 -1.71 8.36
N MET A 78 8.45 -1.36 7.43
CA MET A 78 8.82 -0.85 6.10
C MET A 78 9.13 0.65 6.09
N ASN A 79 8.83 1.37 7.19
CA ASN A 79 8.73 2.82 7.23
C ASN A 79 7.98 3.36 6.00
N HIS A 80 6.78 2.82 5.78
CA HIS A 80 5.91 3.16 4.66
C HIS A 80 4.44 2.96 5.05
N HIS A 81 3.74 4.07 5.28
CA HIS A 81 2.40 4.06 5.85
C HIS A 81 1.31 4.17 4.77
N PRO A 82 0.19 3.44 4.91
CA PRO A 82 -0.95 3.60 4.03
C PRO A 82 -1.76 4.86 4.38
N GLU A 83 -2.44 5.42 3.38
CA GLU A 83 -3.53 6.37 3.59
C GLU A 83 -4.86 5.63 3.48
N TRP A 84 -5.53 5.40 4.62
CA TRP A 84 -6.79 4.66 4.69
C TRP A 84 -7.93 5.43 5.36
N PHE A 85 -9.14 4.92 5.16
CA PHE A 85 -10.37 5.36 5.83
C PHE A 85 -11.16 4.10 6.18
N ASN A 86 -11.65 4.02 7.42
CA ASN A 86 -12.38 2.85 7.90
C ASN A 86 -13.72 3.27 8.52
N VAL A 87 -14.82 2.66 8.07
CA VAL A 87 -16.15 2.77 8.68
C VAL A 87 -16.70 1.37 8.88
N TYR A 88 -16.72 0.92 10.14
CA TYR A 88 -17.13 -0.42 10.54
C TYR A 88 -16.35 -1.52 9.80
N ASN A 89 -16.93 -2.17 8.80
CA ASN A 89 -16.35 -3.30 8.09
C ASN A 89 -15.74 -2.93 6.72
N LYS A 90 -15.48 -1.65 6.44
CA LYS A 90 -15.09 -1.12 5.12
C LYS A 90 -14.05 -0.01 5.19
#